data_AF-A0A850AR64-F1
#
_entry.id   AF-A0A850AR64-F1
#
_cell.length_a   1.000
_cell.length_b   1.000
_cell.length_c   1.000
_cell.angle_alpha   90.00
_cell.angle_beta   90.00
_cell.angle_gamma   90.00
#
_symmetry.space_group_name_H-M   'P 1'
#
loop_
_entity.id
_entity.type
_entity.pdbx_description
1 polymer ?
#
loop_
_entity_poly.entity_id
_entity_poly.type
_entity_poly.pdbx_seq_one_letter_code
_entity_poly.pdbx_strand_id
1 'polypeptide(L)'
;MAKNKKRDPIPEHFKTIEEAAEFWDTHDLGDYWDLTREAHFEVDLQRRVFLTALEPELARKLSEYAHKQGISSQTLINLWLSEKLAEAQTKAG
;
A
#
# COMPACT_ATOMS: atom_id res chain seq x y z
N MET A 1 19.10 -22.68 -14.91
CA MET A 1 19.68 -23.39 -13.76
C MET A 1 20.52 -22.38 -12.98
N ALA A 2 19.94 -21.72 -11.97
CA ALA A 2 20.64 -20.66 -11.24
C ALA A 2 21.80 -21.27 -10.42
N LYS A 3 22.97 -20.65 -10.56
CA LYS A 3 24.26 -21.09 -10.04
C LYS A 3 24.24 -21.10 -8.51
N ASN A 4 24.95 -22.08 -7.95
CA ASN A 4 25.19 -22.32 -6.54
C ASN A 4 25.69 -21.04 -5.81
N LYS A 5 24.74 -20.25 -5.30
CA LYS A 5 25.00 -19.06 -4.49
C LYS A 5 24.95 -19.55 -3.04
N LYS A 6 26.05 -19.43 -2.30
CA LYS A 6 26.04 -19.72 -0.86
C LYS A 6 25.05 -18.74 -0.23
N ARG A 7 23.91 -19.25 0.23
CA ARG A 7 22.88 -18.50 0.95
C ARG A 7 23.04 -18.76 2.43
N ASP A 8 22.90 -17.72 3.26
CA ASP A 8 22.99 -17.86 4.71
C ASP A 8 21.82 -18.73 5.19
N PRO A 9 22.03 -19.65 6.14
CA PRO A 9 20.96 -20.53 6.60
C PRO A 9 19.87 -19.72 7.31
N ILE A 10 18.61 -20.02 7.01
CA ILE A 10 17.49 -19.48 7.79
C ILE A 10 17.57 -20.08 9.21
N PRO A 11 17.51 -19.28 10.28
CA PRO A 11 17.42 -19.79 11.64
C PRO A 11 16.21 -20.73 11.81
N GLU A 12 16.34 -21.78 12.62
CA GLU A 12 15.19 -22.67 12.91
C GLU A 12 14.02 -21.89 13.55
N HIS A 13 14.34 -20.89 14.37
CA HIS A 13 13.39 -19.97 14.97
C HIS A 13 13.97 -18.56 15.03
N PHE A 14 13.19 -17.57 14.60
CA PHE A 14 13.41 -16.17 14.98
C PHE A 14 12.82 -15.93 16.37
N LYS A 15 13.53 -15.19 17.21
CA LYS A 15 13.09 -14.88 18.58
C LYS A 15 12.03 -13.78 18.58
N THR A 16 12.06 -12.88 17.60
CA THR A 16 11.08 -11.80 17.43
C THR A 16 10.73 -11.57 15.97
N ILE A 17 9.69 -10.77 15.71
CA ILE A 17 9.28 -10.37 14.36
C ILE A 17 10.33 -9.42 13.76
N GLU A 18 10.91 -8.54 14.58
CA GLU A 18 11.95 -7.59 14.16
C GLU A 18 13.21 -8.33 13.68
N GLU A 19 13.63 -9.39 14.37
CA GLU A 19 14.77 -10.22 13.95
C GLU A 19 14.49 -10.90 12.59
N ALA A 20 13.26 -11.39 12.39
CA ALA A 20 12.85 -11.95 11.10
C ALA A 20 12.86 -10.87 10.01
N ALA A 21 12.40 -9.66 10.30
CA ALA A 21 12.40 -8.54 9.36
C ALA A 21 13.84 -8.13 8.98
N GLU A 22 14.72 -7.97 9.96
CA GLU A 22 16.15 -7.63 9.73
C GLU A 22 16.85 -8.67 8.85
N PHE A 23 16.54 -9.96 9.04
CA PHE A 23 17.04 -11.01 8.16
C PHE A 23 16.53 -10.80 6.72
N TRP A 24 15.23 -10.66 6.52
CA TRP A 24 14.64 -10.54 5.17
C TRP A 24 14.89 -9.19 4.49
N ASP A 25 15.27 -8.13 5.21
CA ASP A 25 15.66 -6.84 4.63
C ASP A 25 16.89 -6.97 3.70
N THR A 26 17.74 -7.97 3.95
CA THR A 26 18.98 -8.22 3.19
C THR A 26 18.96 -9.51 2.37
N HIS A 27 17.91 -10.33 2.50
CA HIS A 27 17.78 -11.64 1.85
C HIS A 27 16.56 -11.69 0.94
N ASP A 28 16.73 -12.16 -0.30
CA ASP A 28 15.61 -12.35 -1.22
C ASP A 28 14.88 -13.66 -0.87
N LEU A 29 13.57 -13.60 -0.58
CA LEU A 29 12.75 -14.79 -0.33
C LEU A 29 12.79 -15.80 -1.48
N GLY A 30 12.94 -15.33 -2.72
CA GLY A 30 13.06 -16.18 -3.91
C GLY A 30 14.33 -17.05 -3.89
N ASP A 31 15.41 -16.59 -3.26
CA ASP A 31 16.64 -17.38 -3.07
C ASP A 31 16.44 -18.55 -2.09
N TYR A 32 15.29 -18.64 -1.40
CA TYR A 32 14.94 -19.67 -0.40
C TYR A 32 13.65 -20.44 -0.72
N TRP A 33 13.11 -20.30 -1.94
CA TRP A 33 11.79 -20.82 -2.31
C TRP A 33 11.60 -22.32 -2.05
N ASP A 34 12.64 -23.13 -2.27
CA ASP A 34 12.67 -24.58 -2.01
C ASP A 34 12.58 -24.97 -0.53
N LEU A 35 12.78 -24.03 0.39
CA LEU A 35 12.61 -24.21 1.83
C LEU A 35 11.25 -23.70 2.34
N THR A 36 10.43 -23.13 1.46
CA THR A 36 9.10 -22.62 1.81
C THR A 36 8.03 -23.70 1.65
N ARG A 37 6.88 -23.49 2.29
CA ARG A 37 5.68 -24.31 2.13
C ARG A 37 4.49 -23.40 1.86
N GLU A 38 3.50 -23.91 1.12
CA GLU A 38 2.25 -23.20 0.90
C GLU A 38 1.58 -22.89 2.24
N ALA A 39 1.17 -21.64 2.41
CA ALA A 39 0.47 -21.16 3.60
C ALA A 39 -0.90 -20.63 3.19
N HIS A 40 -1.94 -21.21 3.78
CA HIS A 40 -3.30 -20.69 3.64
C HIS A 40 -3.54 -19.65 4.74
N PHE A 41 -3.94 -18.45 4.32
CA PHE A 41 -4.35 -17.38 5.20
C PHE A 41 -5.55 -16.66 4.57
N GLU A 42 -6.44 -16.15 5.42
CA GLU A 42 -7.57 -15.33 5.00
C GLU A 42 -7.23 -13.87 5.21
N VAL A 43 -7.42 -13.04 4.18
CA VAL A 43 -7.27 -11.59 4.27
C VAL A 43 -8.66 -10.97 4.19
N ASP A 44 -9.05 -10.28 5.26
CA ASP A 44 -10.26 -9.47 5.27
C ASP A 44 -9.94 -8.03 4.89
N LEU A 45 -10.15 -7.69 3.61
CA LEU A 45 -10.01 -6.33 3.11
C LEU A 45 -11.24 -5.49 3.51
N GLN A 46 -11.21 -4.97 4.73
CA GLN A 46 -12.29 -4.15 5.32
C GLN A 46 -12.63 -2.87 4.55
N ARG A 47 -11.72 -2.37 3.68
CA ARG A 47 -11.95 -1.17 2.87
C ARG A 47 -11.40 -1.35 1.46
N ARG A 48 -12.20 -0.93 0.47
CA ARG A 48 -11.74 -0.78 -0.92
C ARG A 48 -11.22 0.64 -1.11
N VAL A 49 -9.98 0.75 -1.56
CA VAL A 49 -9.35 2.02 -1.93
C VAL A 49 -9.26 2.08 -3.44
N PHE A 50 -9.79 3.14 -4.03
CA PHE A 50 -9.61 3.45 -5.44
C PHE A 50 -8.51 4.49 -5.57
N LEU A 51 -7.46 4.15 -6.32
CA LEU A 51 -6.35 5.06 -6.60
C LEU A 51 -6.59 5.73 -7.94
N THR A 52 -6.58 7.06 -7.94
CA THR A 52 -6.73 7.89 -9.14
C THR A 52 -5.50 8.76 -9.27
N ALA A 53 -4.88 8.77 -10.45
CA ALA A 53 -3.78 9.67 -10.73
C ALA A 53 -4.26 11.12 -10.73
N LEU A 54 -3.49 12.00 -10.09
CA LEU A 54 -3.69 13.45 -10.09
C LEU A 54 -2.44 14.10 -10.67
N GLU A 55 -2.63 15.21 -11.39
CA GLU A 55 -1.52 16.06 -11.80
C GLU A 55 -0.71 16.52 -10.57
N PRO A 56 0.64 16.50 -10.61
CA PRO A 56 1.46 16.77 -9.42
C PRO A 56 1.14 18.10 -8.72
N GLU A 57 0.97 19.16 -9.49
CA GLU A 57 0.64 20.48 -8.94
C GLU A 57 -0.77 20.53 -8.34
N LEU A 58 -1.72 19.78 -8.89
CA LEU A 58 -3.06 19.67 -8.32
C LEU A 58 -3.01 18.92 -6.99
N ALA A 59 -2.29 17.80 -6.92
CA ALA A 59 -2.11 17.03 -5.70
C ALA A 59 -1.47 17.88 -4.59
N ARG A 60 -0.43 18.66 -4.92
CA ARG A 60 0.23 19.58 -3.98
C ARG A 60 -0.75 20.62 -3.43
N LYS A 61 -1.50 21.31 -4.30
CA LYS A 61 -2.47 22.33 -3.90
C LYS A 61 -3.59 21.75 -3.03
N LEU A 62 -4.11 20.57 -3.39
CA LEU A 62 -5.13 19.88 -2.61
C LEU A 62 -4.61 19.52 -1.21
N SER A 63 -3.37 19.03 -1.12
CA SER A 63 -2.73 18.70 0.16
C SER A 63 -2.53 19.92 1.05
N GLU A 64 -2.02 21.02 0.49
CA GLU A 64 -1.83 22.28 1.23
C GLU A 64 -3.16 22.85 1.73
N TYR A 65 -4.19 22.78 0.88
CA TYR A 65 -5.52 23.27 1.25
C TYR A 65 -6.15 22.39 2.33
N ALA A 66 -6.13 21.06 2.17
CA ALA A 66 -6.65 20.13 3.15
C ALA A 66 -5.97 20.30 4.52
N HIS A 67 -4.65 20.46 4.52
CA HIS A 67 -3.86 20.70 5.73
C HIS A 67 -4.28 21.98 6.45
N LYS A 68 -4.46 23.09 5.72
CA LYS A 68 -4.96 24.36 6.29
C LYS A 68 -6.35 24.24 6.90
N GLN A 69 -7.17 23.30 6.41
CA GLN A 69 -8.52 23.01 6.91
C GLN A 69 -8.54 21.93 8.01
N GLY A 70 -7.38 21.38 8.39
CA GLY A 70 -7.29 20.33 9.41
C GLY A 70 -7.88 18.99 8.99
N ILE A 71 -8.00 18.72 7.68
CA ILE A 71 -8.56 17.47 7.13
C ILE A 71 -7.57 16.78 6.19
N SER A 72 -7.81 15.51 5.89
CA SER A 72 -7.00 14.77 4.92
C SER A 72 -7.30 15.18 3.48
N SER A 73 -6.31 15.07 2.58
CA SER A 73 -6.51 15.27 1.14
C SER A 73 -7.61 14.35 0.59
N GLN A 74 -7.68 13.11 1.08
CA GLN A 74 -8.73 12.15 0.71
C GLN A 74 -10.13 12.67 1.09
N THR A 75 -10.28 13.20 2.31
CA THR A 75 -11.56 13.78 2.78
C THR A 75 -11.98 14.95 1.90
N LEU A 76 -11.05 15.87 1.61
CA LEU A 76 -11.30 17.03 0.77
C LEU A 76 -11.74 16.61 -0.65
N ILE A 77 -10.99 15.69 -1.27
CA ILE A 77 -11.27 15.22 -2.63
C ILE A 77 -12.65 14.55 -2.70
N ASN A 78 -12.98 13.67 -1.75
CA ASN A 78 -14.27 13.00 -1.75
C ASN A 78 -15.44 13.97 -1.57
N LEU A 79 -15.29 14.98 -0.70
CA LEU A 79 -16.30 16.02 -0.51
C LEU A 79 -16.58 16.77 -1.81
N TRP A 80 -15.51 17.32 -2.42
CA TRP A 80 -15.65 18.12 -3.64
C TRP A 80 -16.15 17.31 -4.84
N LEU A 81 -15.70 16.07 -5.01
CA LEU A 81 -16.21 15.21 -6.09
C LEU A 81 -17.69 14.88 -5.90
N SER A 82 -18.13 14.68 -4.66
CA SER A 82 -19.55 14.43 -4.35
C SER A 82 -20.41 15.64 -4.71
N GLU A 83 -19.98 16.84 -4.33
CA GLU A 83 -20.65 18.11 -4.68
C GLU A 83 -20.73 18.29 -6.20
N LYS A 84 -19.61 18.08 -6.91
CA LYS A 84 -19.55 18.23 -8.37
C LYS A 84 -20.41 17.22 -9.10
N LEU A 85 -20.52 15.99 -8.59
CA LEU A 85 -21.39 14.98 -9.16
C LEU A 85 -22.87 15.35 -9.00
N ALA A 86 -23.27 15.87 -7.83
CA ALA A 86 -24.64 16.33 -7.60
C ALA A 86 -25.03 17.51 -8.51
N GLU A 87 -24.11 18.47 -8.69
CA GLU A 87 -24.30 19.58 -9.64
C GLU A 87 -24.47 19.09 -11.08
N ALA A 88 -23.66 18.13 -11.52
CA ALA A 88 -23.71 17.58 -12.87
C ALA A 88 -25.02 16.84 -13.15
N GLN A 89 -25.53 16.08 -12.18
CA GLN A 89 -26.78 15.36 -12.30
C GLN A 89 -27.99 16.30 -12.37
N THR A 90 -27.96 17.40 -11.62
CA THR A 90 -29.05 18.39 -11.62
C THR A 90 -29.14 19.16 -12.95
N LYS A 91 -28.01 19.35 -13.66
CA LYS A 91 -27.99 20.01 -14.98
C LYS A 91 -28.39 19.10 -16.14
N ALA A 92 -28.45 17.79 -15.91
CA ALA A 92 -28.75 16.78 -16.92
C ALA A 92 -30.24 16.38 -16.97
N GLY A 93 -31.06 16.86 -16.03
CA GLY A 93 -32.52 16.69 -16.00
C GLY A 93 -33.25 17.98 -16.35
#